data_AF-A0AAW1RVQ0-F1
#
_entry.id   AF-A0AAW1RVQ0-F1
#
_cell.length_a   1.000
_cell.length_b   1.000
_cell.length_c   1.000
_cell.angle_alpha   90.00
_cell.angle_beta   90.00
_cell.angle_gamma   90.00
#
_symmetry.space_group_name_H-M   'P 1'
#
loop_
_entity.id
_entity.type
_entity.pdbx_description
1 polymer ?
#
loop_
_entity_poly.entity_id
_entity_poly.type
_entity_poly.pdbx_seq_one_letter_code
_entity_poly.pdbx_strand_id
1 'polypeptide(L)'
;MAGTSAPCLQILQYKYVEDILERRGPHREAHLKAAADQVKAGSCLIAGASGNPPSGALFVFKGKSSKEIEEFVKADPYIKAGLVSDWQAESMQQCASPMQGRPVHEPSTEKDVAAAQASPSAHEQLVKFVQQFREGPSWQTGAPEMSS
;
A
#
# COMPACT_ATOMS: atom_id res chain seq x y z
N MET A 1 26.79 16.29 -14.27
CA MET A 1 25.31 16.39 -14.30
C MET A 1 24.76 14.98 -14.45
N ALA A 2 24.42 14.30 -13.34
CA ALA A 2 23.79 12.99 -13.41
C ALA A 2 22.34 13.19 -13.86
N GLY A 3 22.01 12.75 -15.07
CA GLY A 3 20.62 12.71 -15.52
C GLY A 3 19.86 11.78 -14.61
N THR A 4 18.93 12.32 -13.82
CA THR A 4 17.98 11.51 -13.06
C THR A 4 17.09 10.79 -14.07
N SER A 5 17.47 9.57 -14.45
CA SER A 5 16.61 8.67 -15.21
C SER A 5 15.26 8.65 -14.49
N ALA A 6 14.17 8.94 -15.20
CA ALA A 6 12.84 8.95 -14.60
C ALA A 6 12.65 7.66 -13.79
N PRO A 7 12.19 7.73 -12.54
CA PRO A 7 12.07 6.54 -11.73
C PRO A 7 11.12 5.57 -12.44
N CYS A 8 11.64 4.42 -12.87
CA CYS A 8 10.84 3.35 -13.43
C CYS A 8 9.89 2.88 -12.31
N LEU A 9 8.60 3.11 -12.53
CA LEU A 9 7.55 2.58 -11.67
C LEU A 9 7.21 1.19 -12.17
N GLN A 10 6.92 0.30 -11.23
CA GLN A 10 6.46 -1.05 -11.54
C GLN A 10 5.17 -1.28 -10.80
N ILE A 11 4.18 -1.83 -11.51
CA ILE A 11 2.91 -2.22 -10.93
C ILE A 11 2.94 -3.72 -10.75
N LEU A 12 2.47 -4.18 -9.59
CA LEU A 12 2.17 -5.56 -9.35
C LEU A 12 0.67 -5.71 -9.10
N GLN A 13 0.02 -6.53 -9.91
CA GLN A 13 -1.38 -6.87 -9.82
C GLN A 13 -1.52 -8.31 -9.36
N TYR A 14 -2.31 -8.55 -8.31
CA TYR A 14 -2.72 -9.88 -7.87
C TYR A 14 -4.18 -10.10 -8.21
N LYS A 15 -4.48 -11.32 -8.67
CA LYS A 15 -5.83 -11.87 -8.74
C LYS A 15 -5.98 -12.90 -7.64
N TYR A 16 -6.99 -12.75 -6.79
CA TYR A 16 -7.25 -13.73 -5.74
C TYR A 16 -8.10 -14.90 -6.22
N VAL A 17 -8.13 -15.94 -5.40
CA VAL A 17 -9.09 -17.04 -5.50
C VAL A 17 -10.48 -16.59 -5.03
N GLU A 18 -11.54 -17.27 -5.45
CA GLU A 18 -12.92 -16.88 -5.11
C GLU A 18 -13.21 -17.01 -3.59
N ASP A 19 -12.59 -17.97 -2.92
CA ASP A 19 -12.70 -18.28 -1.48
C ASP A 19 -11.71 -17.46 -0.61
N ILE A 20 -11.17 -16.35 -1.14
CA ILE A 20 -10.13 -15.56 -0.46
C ILE A 20 -10.58 -15.02 0.90
N LEU A 21 -11.85 -14.67 1.07
CA LEU A 21 -12.35 -14.11 2.33
C LEU A 21 -12.25 -15.11 3.49
N GLU A 22 -12.46 -16.39 3.20
CA GLU A 22 -12.45 -17.48 4.17
C GLU A 22 -11.02 -17.94 4.47
N ARG A 23 -10.17 -18.00 3.45
CA ARG A 23 -8.84 -18.61 3.57
C ARG A 23 -7.72 -17.65 3.96
N ARG A 24 -7.90 -16.34 3.74
CA ARG A 24 -6.81 -15.39 3.96
C ARG A 24 -6.46 -15.13 5.42
N GLY A 25 -7.37 -15.41 6.36
CA GLY A 25 -7.23 -15.06 7.78
C GLY A 25 -5.85 -15.37 8.37
N PRO A 26 -5.39 -16.63 8.32
CA PRO A 26 -4.08 -17.04 8.87
C PRO A 26 -2.86 -16.38 8.20
N HIS A 27 -2.99 -15.92 6.96
CA HIS A 27 -1.88 -15.39 6.16
C HIS A 27 -1.88 -13.86 6.06
N ARG A 28 -3.00 -13.23 6.40
CA ARG A 28 -3.27 -11.80 6.18
C ARG A 28 -2.29 -10.92 6.93
N GLU A 29 -2.04 -11.20 8.19
CA GLU A 29 -1.13 -10.37 9.00
C GLU A 29 0.28 -10.35 8.40
N ALA A 30 0.81 -11.51 8.03
CA ALA A 30 2.13 -11.63 7.44
C ALA A 30 2.22 -10.96 6.05
N HIS A 31 1.17 -11.09 5.23
CA HIS A 31 1.07 -10.40 3.94
C HIS A 31 1.05 -8.87 4.11
N LEU A 32 0.22 -8.35 5.02
CA LEU A 32 0.15 -6.91 5.30
C LEU A 32 1.45 -6.37 5.88
N LYS A 33 2.12 -7.14 6.74
CA LYS A 33 3.44 -6.78 7.25
C LYS A 33 4.46 -6.65 6.12
N ALA A 34 4.51 -7.62 5.20
CA ALA A 34 5.42 -7.57 4.06
C ALA A 34 5.18 -6.32 3.19
N ALA A 35 3.92 -5.99 2.92
CA ALA A 35 3.56 -4.76 2.19
C ALA A 35 3.99 -3.49 2.96
N ALA A 36 3.72 -3.43 4.26
CA ALA A 36 4.07 -2.30 5.11
C ALA A 36 5.60 -2.10 5.21
N ASP A 37 6.37 -3.18 5.27
CA ASP A 37 7.83 -3.12 5.29
C ASP A 37 8.38 -2.50 3.98
N GLN A 38 7.80 -2.83 2.83
CA GLN A 38 8.19 -2.23 1.54
C GLN A 38 7.85 -0.75 1.45
N VAL A 39 6.70 -0.33 2.01
CA VAL A 39 6.31 1.07 2.09
C VAL A 39 7.25 1.83 3.02
N LYS A 40 7.58 1.25 4.19
CA LYS A 40 8.52 1.85 5.14
C LYS A 40 9.93 1.98 4.56
N ALA A 41 10.35 1.04 3.71
CA ALA A 41 11.61 1.10 2.99
C ALA A 41 11.60 2.13 1.83
N GLY A 42 10.47 2.79 1.55
CA GLY A 42 10.32 3.74 0.44
C GLY A 42 10.34 3.09 -0.95
N SER A 43 10.32 1.75 -1.00
CA SER A 43 10.36 0.97 -2.25
C SER A 43 8.97 0.78 -2.85
N CYS A 44 7.93 0.81 -2.01
CA CYS A 44 6.53 0.75 -2.40
C CYS A 44 5.84 2.09 -2.11
N LEU A 45 5.20 2.67 -3.11
CA LEU A 45 4.47 3.93 -2.98
C LEU A 45 3.07 3.70 -2.40
N ILE A 46 2.39 2.65 -2.87
CA ILE A 46 1.06 2.29 -2.44
C ILE A 46 0.86 0.77 -2.59
N ALA A 47 0.14 0.19 -1.64
CA ALA A 47 -0.28 -1.20 -1.64
C ALA A 47 -1.72 -1.26 -1.13
N GLY A 48 -2.61 -1.97 -1.81
CA GLY A 48 -4.01 -2.06 -1.42
C GLY A 48 -4.75 -3.22 -2.06
N ALA A 49 -5.83 -3.66 -1.42
CA ALA A 49 -6.76 -4.60 -2.02
C ALA A 49 -7.56 -3.91 -3.14
N SER A 50 -7.80 -4.60 -4.24
CA SER A 50 -8.66 -4.16 -5.34
C SER A 50 -10.00 -4.87 -5.29
N GLY A 51 -11.07 -4.16 -5.65
CA GLY A 51 -12.45 -4.67 -5.66
C GLY A 51 -13.22 -4.50 -4.34
N ASN A 52 -14.55 -4.61 -4.43
CA ASN A 52 -15.46 -4.69 -3.28
C ASN A 52 -16.60 -5.69 -3.58
N PRO A 53 -16.56 -6.93 -3.05
CA PRO A 53 -15.54 -7.48 -2.15
C PRO A 53 -14.16 -7.63 -2.83
N PRO A 54 -13.07 -7.75 -2.04
CA PRO A 54 -11.72 -7.87 -2.57
C PRO A 54 -11.55 -9.02 -3.56
N SER A 55 -11.23 -8.70 -4.81
CA SER A 55 -10.93 -9.65 -5.88
C SER A 55 -9.43 -9.75 -6.19
N GLY A 56 -8.63 -8.85 -5.63
CA GLY A 56 -7.20 -8.81 -5.86
C GLY A 56 -6.45 -7.83 -4.98
N ALA A 57 -5.21 -7.54 -5.35
CA ALA A 57 -4.42 -6.45 -4.80
C ALA A 57 -3.60 -5.74 -5.87
N LEU A 58 -3.27 -4.49 -5.59
CA LEU A 58 -2.45 -3.63 -6.43
C LEU A 58 -1.32 -3.05 -5.58
N PHE A 59 -0.10 -3.15 -6.09
CA PHE A 59 1.09 -2.53 -5.51
C PHE A 59 1.77 -1.68 -6.57
N VAL A 60 2.29 -0.52 -6.17
CA VAL A 60 3.09 0.34 -7.04
C VAL A 60 4.46 0.51 -6.39
N PHE A 61 5.48 -0.07 -7.02
CA PHE A 61 6.86 0.01 -6.60
C PHE A 61 7.61 1.09 -7.36
N LYS A 62 8.59 1.70 -6.70
CA LYS A 62 9.50 2.70 -7.25
C LYS A 62 10.93 2.17 -7.20
N GLY A 63 11.61 2.18 -8.34
CA GLY A 63 13.03 1.82 -8.40
C GLY A 63 13.31 0.33 -8.17
N LYS A 64 12.29 -0.52 -8.33
CA LYS A 64 12.42 -1.97 -8.30
C LYS A 64 12.50 -2.51 -9.72
N SER A 65 13.35 -3.51 -9.91
CA SER A 65 13.36 -4.32 -11.13
C SER A 65 12.27 -5.39 -11.08
N SER A 66 11.88 -5.92 -12.26
CA SER A 66 10.91 -7.02 -12.35
C SER A 66 11.35 -8.24 -11.52
N LYS A 67 12.66 -8.51 -11.46
CA LYS A 67 13.22 -9.61 -10.66
C LYS A 67 13.02 -9.42 -9.15
N GLU A 68 13.21 -8.21 -8.63
CA GLU A 68 12.98 -7.94 -7.21
C GLU A 68 11.49 -8.04 -6.86
N ILE A 69 10.61 -7.71 -7.79
CA ILE A 69 9.17 -7.88 -7.62
C ILE A 69 8.83 -9.37 -7.61
N GLU A 70 9.37 -10.16 -8.53
CA GLU A 70 9.22 -11.62 -8.50
C GLU A 70 9.69 -12.25 -7.18
N GLU A 71 10.80 -11.78 -6.62
CA GLU A 71 11.31 -12.23 -5.33
C GLU A 71 10.34 -11.87 -4.20
N PHE A 72 9.77 -10.65 -4.23
CA PHE A 72 8.71 -10.25 -3.31
C PHE A 72 7.47 -11.15 -3.43
N VAL A 73 7.00 -11.41 -4.65
CA VAL A 73 5.86 -12.30 -4.93
C VAL A 73 6.14 -13.72 -4.39
N LYS A 74 7.29 -14.31 -4.72
CA LYS A 74 7.66 -15.66 -4.27
C LYS A 74 7.78 -15.75 -2.74
N ALA A 75 8.11 -14.65 -2.07
CA ALA A 75 8.18 -14.61 -0.61
C ALA A 75 6.81 -14.45 0.06
N ASP A 76 5.80 -13.94 -0.65
CA ASP A 76 4.48 -13.59 -0.13
C ASP A 76 3.73 -14.82 0.45
N PRO A 77 3.23 -14.75 1.69
CA PRO A 77 2.40 -15.79 2.29
C PRO A 77 1.17 -16.16 1.45
N TYR A 78 0.54 -15.20 0.77
CA TYR A 78 -0.63 -15.48 -0.07
C TYR A 78 -0.27 -16.30 -1.31
N ILE A 79 0.92 -16.10 -1.89
CA ILE A 79 1.41 -16.90 -3.01
C ILE A 79 1.72 -18.32 -2.54
N LYS A 80 2.45 -18.44 -1.42
CA LYS A 80 2.80 -19.75 -0.83
C LYS A 80 1.58 -20.57 -0.39
N ALA A 81 0.51 -19.90 0.05
CA ALA A 81 -0.74 -20.52 0.46
C ALA A 81 -1.72 -20.77 -0.71
N GLY A 82 -1.35 -20.42 -1.96
CA GLY A 82 -2.20 -20.61 -3.13
C GLY A 82 -3.47 -19.75 -3.11
N LEU A 83 -3.40 -18.56 -2.50
CA LEU A 83 -4.50 -17.60 -2.40
C LEU A 83 -4.53 -16.59 -3.55
N VAL A 84 -3.43 -16.51 -4.31
CA VAL A 84 -3.32 -15.72 -5.53
C VAL A 84 -3.42 -16.69 -6.70
N SER A 85 -4.45 -16.53 -7.52
CA SER A 85 -4.71 -17.37 -8.70
C SER A 85 -3.85 -16.95 -9.89
N ASP A 86 -3.56 -15.66 -10.02
CA ASP A 86 -2.70 -15.09 -11.05
C ASP A 86 -2.03 -13.81 -10.54
N TRP A 87 -0.84 -13.50 -11.05
CA TRP A 87 -0.17 -12.23 -10.77
C TRP A 87 0.59 -11.73 -11.99
N GLN A 88 0.65 -10.42 -12.14
CA GLN A 88 1.32 -9.77 -13.26
C GLN A 88 2.11 -8.56 -12.76
N ALA A 89 3.36 -8.46 -13.22
CA ALA A 89 4.21 -7.32 -12.97
C ALA A 89 4.48 -6.58 -14.28
N GLU A 90 4.24 -5.27 -14.30
CA GLU A 90 4.39 -4.46 -15.51
C GLU A 90 5.09 -3.13 -15.23
N SER A 91 5.92 -2.71 -16.18
CA SER A 91 6.58 -1.41 -16.12
C SER A 91 5.58 -0.32 -16.48
N MET A 92 5.40 0.63 -15.57
CA MET A 92 4.57 1.80 -15.79
C MET A 92 5.44 2.99 -16.14
N GLN A 93 5.25 3.52 -17.36
CA GLN A 93 5.82 4.80 -17.72
C GLN A 93 5.04 5.90 -16.99
N GLN A 94 5.69 6.63 -16.10
CA GLN A 94 5.07 7.75 -15.44
C GLN A 94 4.89 8.92 -16.42
N CYS A 95 3.65 9.17 -16.85
CA CYS A 95 3.33 10.29 -17.75
C CYS A 95 3.21 11.63 -17.02
N ALA A 96 2.75 11.61 -15.76
CA ALA A 96 2.64 12.79 -14.91
C ALA A 96 3.27 12.50 -13.54
N SER A 97 4.23 13.34 -13.14
CA SER A 97 4.72 13.40 -11.76
C SER A 97 3.67 14.12 -10.91
N PRO A 98 3.54 13.86 -9.59
CA PRO A 98 2.78 14.80 -8.78
C PRO A 98 3.33 16.21 -9.01
N MET A 99 2.44 17.17 -9.08
CA MET A 99 2.74 18.58 -8.85
C MET A 99 3.72 18.64 -7.67
N GLN A 100 4.99 18.96 -7.95
CA GLN A 100 5.91 19.34 -6.88
C GLN A 100 5.18 20.42 -6.11
N GLY A 101 4.94 20.21 -4.81
CA GLY A 101 4.13 21.11 -4.01
C GLY A 101 4.53 22.56 -4.31
N ARG A 102 3.54 23.41 -4.63
CA ARG A 102 3.75 24.86 -4.75
C ARG A 102 4.55 25.31 -3.51
N PRO A 103 5.52 26.24 -3.63
CA PRO A 103 6.08 26.88 -2.44
C PRO A 103 4.89 27.41 -1.63
N VAL A 104 4.73 26.89 -0.42
CA VAL A 104 3.72 27.44 0.49
C VAL A 104 4.17 28.86 0.74
N HIS A 105 3.42 29.84 0.23
CA HIS A 105 3.70 31.24 0.52
C HIS A 105 3.61 31.37 2.04
N GLU A 106 4.73 31.73 2.67
CA GLU A 106 4.75 32.01 4.11
C GLU A 106 3.67 33.06 4.41
N PRO A 107 2.76 32.80 5.35
CA PRO A 107 1.73 33.78 5.68
C PRO A 107 2.36 34.92 6.49
N SER A 108 2.28 36.13 5.92
CA SER A 108 2.96 37.33 6.40
C SER A 108 2.34 37.99 7.64
N THR A 109 1.45 37.34 8.40
CA THR A 109 0.87 37.97 9.60
C THR A 109 0.65 37.01 10.76
N GLU A 110 0.85 37.54 11.97
CA GLU A 110 0.76 36.87 13.28
C GLU A 110 -0.57 36.12 13.55
N LYS A 111 -1.62 36.39 12.77
CA LYS A 111 -2.92 35.73 12.93
C LYS A 111 -2.98 34.34 12.30
N ASP A 112 -2.13 34.05 11.31
CA ASP A 112 -2.09 32.76 10.61
C ASP A 112 -1.19 31.72 11.30
N VAL A 113 -0.26 32.18 12.14
CA VAL A 113 0.66 31.34 12.92
C VAL A 113 -0.10 30.49 13.95
N ALA A 114 -1.21 31.02 14.50
CA ALA A 114 -2.00 30.34 15.53
C ALA A 114 -2.87 29.18 15.01
N ALA A 115 -3.23 29.17 13.71
CA ALA A 115 -4.04 28.10 13.12
C ALA A 115 -3.20 27.03 12.40
N ALA A 116 -2.00 27.40 11.92
CA ALA A 116 -1.08 26.48 11.24
C ALA A 116 -0.39 25.46 12.18
N GLN A 117 -0.50 25.65 13.50
CA GLN A 117 0.09 24.75 14.51
C GLN A 117 -0.78 23.50 14.83
N ALA A 118 -1.86 23.26 14.09
CA ALA A 118 -2.75 22.12 14.33
C ALA A 118 -3.00 21.31 13.05
N SER A 119 -1.97 20.68 12.47
CA SER A 119 -2.20 19.50 11.64
C SER A 119 -1.04 18.51 11.75
N PRO A 120 -1.29 17.23 12.08
CA PRO A 120 -0.24 16.22 12.20
C PRO A 120 0.44 15.99 10.86
N SER A 121 1.78 15.84 10.85
CA SER A 121 2.55 15.72 9.61
C SER A 121 2.08 14.53 8.77
N ALA A 122 2.24 14.59 7.45
CA ALA A 122 1.83 13.52 6.52
C ALA A 122 2.36 12.12 6.93
N HIS A 123 3.50 12.06 7.63
CA HIS A 123 4.02 10.83 8.21
C HIS A 123 3.14 10.29 9.34
N GLU A 124 2.64 11.15 10.21
CA GLU A 124 1.75 10.77 11.30
C GLU A 124 0.35 10.39 10.79
N GLN A 125 -0.13 11.03 9.71
CA GLN A 125 -1.36 10.62 9.02
C GLN A 125 -1.21 9.24 8.36
N LEU A 126 -0.05 8.96 7.76
CA LEU A 126 0.25 7.64 7.20
C LEU A 126 0.34 6.56 8.30
N VAL A 127 0.99 6.87 9.43
CA VAL A 127 1.07 5.96 10.58
C VAL A 127 -0.32 5.69 11.17
N LYS A 128 -1.16 6.73 11.32
CA LYS A 128 -2.57 6.59 11.75
C LYS A 128 -3.40 5.79 10.76
N PHE A 129 -3.22 6.00 9.46
CA PHE A 129 -3.89 5.21 8.42
C PHE A 129 -3.47 3.73 8.47
N VAL A 130 -2.17 3.43 8.63
CA VAL A 130 -1.67 2.06 8.79
C VAL A 130 -2.19 1.42 10.09
N GLN A 131 -2.27 2.18 11.19
CA GLN A 131 -2.87 1.71 12.45
C GLN A 131 -4.37 1.42 12.29
N GLN A 132 -5.13 2.32 11.68
CA GLN A 132 -6.55 2.13 11.41
C GLN A 132 -6.80 0.98 10.42
N PHE A 133 -5.87 0.72 9.49
CA PHE A 133 -5.91 -0.45 8.61
C PHE A 133 -5.64 -1.77 9.36
N ARG A 134 -4.83 -1.75 10.44
CA ARG A 134 -4.63 -2.89 11.35
C ARG A 134 -5.85 -3.14 12.24
N GLU A 135 -6.59 -2.10 12.61
CA GLU A 135 -7.79 -2.21 13.44
C GLU A 135 -9.05 -2.61 12.64
N GLY A 136 -9.09 -2.32 11.34
CA GLY A 136 -10.02 -2.92 10.39
C GLY A 136 -11.48 -2.41 10.44
N PRO A 137 -12.21 -2.31 9.31
CA PRO A 137 -13.65 -2.07 9.34
C PRO A 137 -14.40 -3.35 9.76
N SER A 138 -15.62 -3.20 10.31
CA SER A 138 -16.46 -4.25 10.91
C SER A 138 -16.75 -5.50 10.07
N TRP A 139 -16.47 -5.50 8.77
CA TRP A 139 -16.48 -6.73 7.95
C TRP A 139 -15.28 -7.65 8.22
N GLN A 140 -14.31 -7.25 9.05
CA GLN A 140 -13.18 -8.07 9.47
C GLN A 140 -13.48 -9.00 10.65
N THR A 141 -14.55 -8.77 11.42
CA THR A 141 -14.98 -9.65 12.52
C THR A 141 -16.06 -10.63 12.05
N GLY A 142 -15.71 -11.49 11.10
CA GLY A 142 -16.52 -12.65 10.75
C GLY A 142 -16.08 -13.87 11.57
N ALA A 143 -16.32 -13.86 12.88
CA ALA A 143 -16.31 -15.07 13.69
C ALA A 143 -17.77 -15.39 14.07
N PRO A 144 -18.28 -16.61 13.85
CA PRO A 144 -19.61 -16.96 14.31
C PRO A 144 -19.61 -16.95 15.85
N GLU A 145 -20.53 -16.18 16.42
CA GLU A 145 -20.84 -16.20 17.84
C GLU A 145 -21.37 -17.62 18.17
N MET A 146 -20.52 -18.43 18.78
CA MET A 146 -20.90 -19.72 19.33
C MET A 146 -21.74 -19.46 20.58
N SER A 147 -23.06 -19.56 20.39
CA SER A 147 -24.07 -19.56 21.43
C SER A 147 -23.79 -20.65 22.48
N SER A 148 -23.88 -20.29 23.76
CA SER A 148 -24.09 -21.20 24.89
C SER A 148 -24.99 -20.52 25.91
#